data_AF-A0A2S6GR58-F1
#
_entry.id   AF-A0A2S6GR58-F1
#
_cell.length_a   1.000
_cell.length_b   1.000
_cell.length_c   1.000
_cell.angle_alpha   90.00
_cell.angle_beta   90.00
_cell.angle_gamma   90.00
#
_symmetry.space_group_name_H-M   'P 1'
#
loop_
_entity.id
_entity.type
_entity.pdbx_description
1 polymer ?
#
loop_
_entity_poly.entity_id
_entity_poly.type
_entity_poly.pdbx_seq_one_letter_code
_entity_poly.pdbx_strand_id
1 'polypeptide(L)'
;MLYLHLKSQQIKLDAEDLVCYREVLQKEMATITAFSKKEIMAIYAFIEKGGSPSNQGHYHHVIFEQYFKNREWFWPEFDGLKNVFVDFDFDCQFDPCRPIEEHEIMSALDRLKVAEIKERLLSIGVSFEPKTKKKDLVSLAFKQPLIFESISNSLVLIRRSIDYVVQRRKAIYSILMRTLLFRALKLRNQRRSIKAGITKAKWGYAGSSCGQGRGSYPGHKEADGEIYDISRGLEINGQYVQPGTLIFCTCVGYPIINFKD
;
A
#
# COMPACT_ATOMS: atom_id res chain seq x y z
N MET A 1 32.62 -14.77 33.42
CA MET A 1 31.21 -14.70 32.94
C MET A 1 30.76 -13.25 33.11
N LEU A 2 30.97 -12.40 32.10
CA LEU A 2 30.73 -10.95 32.15
C LEU A 2 29.49 -10.63 31.32
N TYR A 3 28.34 -10.50 31.97
CA TYR A 3 27.11 -10.03 31.34
C TYR A 3 27.18 -8.50 31.19
N LEU A 4 27.48 -8.04 29.97
CA LEU A 4 27.35 -6.64 29.60
C LEU A 4 25.86 -6.28 29.57
N HIS A 5 25.46 -5.44 30.53
CA HIS A 5 24.20 -4.72 30.54
C HIS A 5 24.11 -3.81 29.31
N LEU A 6 23.52 -4.30 28.21
CA LEU A 6 23.03 -3.45 27.14
C LEU A 6 21.80 -2.70 27.66
N LYS A 7 22.03 -1.55 28.29
CA LYS A 7 20.99 -0.53 28.47
C LYS A 7 20.43 -0.25 27.08
N SER A 8 19.13 -0.48 26.91
CA SER A 8 18.38 -0.03 25.75
C SER A 8 18.52 1.49 25.66
N GLN A 9 19.49 1.96 24.87
CA GLN A 9 19.49 3.34 24.45
C GLN A 9 18.19 3.53 23.68
N GLN A 10 17.25 4.26 24.27
CA GLN A 10 16.24 4.95 23.49
C GLN A 10 17.02 5.77 22.47
N ILE A 11 17.08 5.28 21.23
CA ILE A 11 17.66 6.00 20.11
C ILE A 11 16.83 7.28 20.01
N LYS A 12 17.38 8.37 20.54
CA LYS A 12 16.82 9.71 20.37
C LYS A 12 16.85 9.94 18.87
N LEU A 13 15.69 9.90 18.24
CA LEU A 13 15.56 10.10 16.81
C LEU A 13 16.17 11.44 16.43
N ASP A 14 16.98 11.42 15.39
CA ASP A 14 17.58 12.63 14.86
C ASP A 14 16.48 13.47 14.24
N ALA A 15 16.43 14.77 14.54
CA ALA A 15 15.51 15.70 13.91
C ALA A 15 15.63 15.66 12.38
N GLU A 16 16.82 15.30 11.87
CA GLU A 16 17.08 15.10 10.45
C GLU A 16 16.20 14.00 9.81
N ASP A 17 15.81 12.96 10.56
CA ASP A 17 14.94 11.88 10.07
C ASP A 17 13.55 12.41 9.70
N LEU A 18 12.98 13.23 10.59
CA LEU A 18 11.67 13.83 10.40
C LEU A 18 11.68 14.86 9.27
N VAL A 19 12.77 15.62 9.11
CA VAL A 19 12.93 16.59 8.02
C VAL A 19 13.00 15.87 6.67
N CYS A 20 13.86 14.86 6.53
CA CYS A 20 14.00 14.11 5.29
C CYS A 20 12.70 13.37 4.93
N TYR A 21 12.03 12.79 5.92
CA TYR A 21 10.75 12.12 5.69
C TYR A 21 9.66 13.09 5.26
N ARG A 22 9.57 14.29 5.86
CA ARG A 22 8.62 15.33 5.45
C ARG A 22 8.78 15.70 3.98
N GLU A 23 10.02 15.95 3.57
CA GLU A 23 10.35 16.37 2.20
C GLU A 23 9.97 15.30 1.18
N VAL A 24 10.34 14.05 1.45
CA VAL A 24 9.97 12.92 0.61
C VAL A 24 8.45 12.74 0.59
N LEU A 25 7.78 12.72 1.75
CA LEU A 25 6.33 12.58 1.83
C LEU A 25 5.62 13.66 1.00
N GLN A 26 6.02 14.91 1.14
CA GLN A 26 5.42 16.02 0.39
C GLN A 26 5.62 15.87 -1.11
N LYS A 27 6.85 15.55 -1.55
CA LYS A 27 7.18 15.39 -2.96
C LYS A 27 6.38 14.25 -3.58
N GLU A 28 6.38 13.09 -2.93
CA GLU A 28 5.77 11.87 -3.47
C GLU A 28 4.25 11.91 -3.41
N MET A 29 3.67 12.33 -2.28
CA MET A 29 2.21 12.43 -2.14
C MET A 29 1.62 13.50 -3.04
N ALA A 30 2.39 14.51 -3.46
CA ALA A 30 1.94 15.48 -4.47
C ALA A 30 1.76 14.88 -5.87
N THR A 31 2.35 13.72 -6.16
CA THR A 31 2.15 13.00 -7.43
C THR A 31 0.94 12.06 -7.40
N ILE A 32 0.43 11.76 -6.20
CA ILE A 32 -0.70 10.85 -5.98
C ILE A 32 -1.99 11.65 -6.10
N THR A 33 -2.94 11.16 -6.89
CA THR A 33 -4.24 11.83 -7.03
C THR A 33 -5.04 11.71 -5.74
N ALA A 34 -5.97 12.64 -5.53
CA ALA A 34 -6.93 12.64 -4.42
C ALA A 34 -6.42 13.12 -3.05
N PHE A 35 -5.23 13.72 -2.94
CA PHE A 35 -4.75 14.34 -1.70
C PHE A 35 -4.48 15.84 -1.84
N SER A 36 -5.09 16.63 -0.97
CA SER A 36 -4.76 18.05 -0.83
C SER A 36 -3.48 18.25 -0.03
N LYS A 37 -2.78 19.38 -0.22
CA LYS A 37 -1.61 19.76 0.59
C LYS A 37 -1.93 19.75 2.10
N LYS A 38 -3.15 20.15 2.48
CA LYS A 38 -3.60 20.15 3.89
C LYS A 38 -3.68 18.73 4.46
N GLU A 39 -4.22 17.78 3.71
CA GLU A 39 -4.29 16.39 4.14
C GLU A 39 -2.90 15.75 4.23
N ILE A 40 -2.00 16.02 3.28
CA ILE A 40 -0.61 15.54 3.34
C ILE A 40 0.08 16.06 4.61
N MET A 41 -0.13 17.32 4.96
CA MET A 41 0.40 17.89 6.21
C MET A 41 -0.24 17.29 7.46
N ALA A 42 -1.54 16.95 7.42
CA ALA A 42 -2.21 16.28 8.53
C ALA A 42 -1.70 14.85 8.74
N ILE A 43 -1.46 14.11 7.66
CA ILE A 43 -0.82 12.79 7.67
C ILE A 43 0.58 12.91 8.29
N TYR A 44 1.38 13.88 7.84
CA TYR A 44 2.72 14.11 8.40
C TYR A 44 2.68 14.40 9.90
N ALA A 45 1.82 15.33 10.34
CA ALA A 45 1.68 15.69 11.74
C ALA A 45 1.26 14.50 12.61
N PHE A 46 0.47 13.57 12.06
CA PHE A 46 0.13 12.32 12.76
C PHE A 46 1.35 11.40 12.91
N ILE A 47 2.16 11.23 11.87
CA ILE A 47 3.39 10.43 11.91
C ILE A 47 4.41 11.03 12.89
N GLU A 48 4.57 12.36 12.88
CA GLU A 48 5.46 13.09 13.76
C GLU A 48 5.09 12.90 15.24
N LYS A 49 3.80 12.89 15.59
CA LYS A 49 3.32 12.59 16.95
C LYS A 49 3.71 11.18 17.42
N GLY A 50 3.89 10.23 16.50
CA GLY A 50 4.39 8.90 16.78
C GLY A 50 5.90 8.82 17.06
N GLY A 51 6.60 9.96 16.99
CA GLY A 51 8.02 10.13 17.24
C GLY A 51 8.93 9.74 16.07
N SER A 52 8.56 8.72 15.28
CA SER A 52 9.38 8.22 14.17
C SER A 52 8.56 7.76 12.98
N PRO A 53 8.99 8.07 11.73
CA PRO A 53 8.49 7.41 10.54
C PRO A 53 8.77 5.90 10.48
N SER A 54 9.73 5.40 11.26
CA SER A 54 9.98 3.95 11.38
C SER A 54 8.97 3.26 12.29
N ASN A 55 8.22 4.01 13.12
CA ASN A 55 7.19 3.47 14.00
C ASN A 55 5.88 3.25 13.22
N GLN A 56 5.93 2.39 12.19
CA GLN A 56 4.78 2.14 11.32
C GLN A 56 3.59 1.57 12.10
N GLY A 57 3.82 0.82 13.18
CA GLY A 57 2.75 0.30 14.04
C GLY A 57 1.85 1.39 14.62
N HIS A 58 2.39 2.59 14.88
CA HIS A 58 1.62 3.72 15.40
C HIS A 58 0.61 4.28 14.39
N TYR A 59 1.02 4.39 13.12
CA TYR A 59 0.30 5.23 12.16
C TYR A 59 -0.27 4.49 10.96
N HIS A 60 0.29 3.33 10.60
CA HIS A 60 0.03 2.70 9.32
C HIS A 60 -1.45 2.33 9.14
N HIS A 61 -2.06 1.72 10.16
CA HIS A 61 -3.48 1.37 10.16
C HIS A 61 -4.39 2.60 10.17
N VAL A 62 -4.11 3.56 11.05
CA VAL A 62 -4.94 4.76 11.23
C VAL A 62 -4.99 5.61 9.96
N ILE A 63 -3.84 5.85 9.34
CA ILE A 63 -3.78 6.63 8.10
C ILE A 63 -4.50 5.90 6.97
N PHE A 64 -4.34 4.58 6.85
CA PHE A 64 -5.06 3.82 5.83
C PHE A 64 -6.57 3.95 5.99
N GLU A 65 -7.09 3.69 7.19
CA GLU A 65 -8.52 3.74 7.48
C GLU A 65 -9.12 5.13 7.24
N GLN A 66 -8.41 6.20 7.63
CA GLN A 66 -8.91 7.57 7.54
C GLN A 66 -8.78 8.19 6.14
N TYR A 67 -7.68 7.93 5.43
CA TYR A 67 -7.33 8.67 4.21
C TYR A 67 -7.39 7.84 2.93
N PHE A 68 -7.22 6.51 3.00
CA PHE A 68 -7.02 5.67 1.81
C PHE A 68 -8.14 4.65 1.55
N LYS A 69 -8.70 4.04 2.61
CA LYS A 69 -9.60 2.87 2.49
C LYS A 69 -10.81 3.11 1.59
N ASN A 70 -11.55 4.18 1.86
CA ASN A 70 -12.81 4.51 1.20
C ASN A 70 -12.66 5.55 0.09
N ARG A 71 -11.43 5.76 -0.39
CA ARG A 71 -11.10 6.78 -1.40
C ARG A 71 -10.49 6.12 -2.62
N GLU A 72 -10.81 6.65 -3.80
CA GLU A 72 -10.07 6.34 -5.02
C GLU A 72 -8.83 7.23 -5.12
N TRP A 73 -7.68 6.62 -5.33
CA TRP A 73 -6.40 7.29 -5.46
C TRP A 73 -5.55 6.50 -6.45
N PHE A 74 -4.66 7.20 -7.13
CA PHE A 74 -3.81 6.66 -8.18
C PHE A 74 -2.36 7.05 -7.90
N TRP A 75 -1.45 6.09 -7.99
CA TRP A 75 -0.01 6.31 -7.81
C TRP A 75 0.70 6.01 -9.14
N PRO A 76 0.93 7.04 -9.98
CA PRO A 76 1.42 6.84 -11.35
C PRO A 76 2.70 6.02 -11.45
N GLU A 77 3.64 6.21 -10.51
CA GLU A 77 4.90 5.48 -10.48
C GLU A 77 4.69 3.97 -10.27
N PHE A 78 3.78 3.58 -9.38
CA PHE A 78 3.47 2.17 -9.13
C PHE A 78 2.78 1.53 -10.31
N ASP A 79 1.82 2.23 -10.93
CA ASP A 79 1.10 1.70 -12.09
C ASP A 79 2.00 1.58 -13.33
N GLY A 80 3.05 2.42 -13.42
CA GLY A 80 4.09 2.32 -14.43
C GLY A 80 5.00 1.09 -14.31
N LEU A 81 5.00 0.38 -13.17
CA LEU A 81 5.87 -0.79 -12.96
C LEU A 81 5.57 -1.97 -13.88
N LYS A 82 4.36 -2.04 -14.45
CA LYS A 82 4.03 -3.05 -15.48
C LYS A 82 4.91 -2.94 -16.72
N ASN A 83 5.44 -1.74 -17.00
CA ASN A 83 6.37 -1.53 -18.11
C ASN A 83 7.81 -1.90 -17.74
N VAL A 84 8.09 -2.12 -16.46
CA VAL A 84 9.43 -2.44 -15.92
C VAL A 84 9.56 -3.94 -15.65
N PHE A 85 8.52 -4.57 -15.11
CA PHE A 85 8.54 -5.97 -14.72
C PHE A 85 7.54 -6.78 -15.56
N VAL A 86 8.04 -7.81 -16.25
CA VAL A 86 7.27 -8.67 -17.16
C VAL A 86 6.17 -9.45 -16.42
N ASP A 87 6.48 -9.95 -15.22
CA ASP A 87 5.57 -10.74 -14.38
C ASP A 87 5.04 -9.93 -13.18
N PHE A 88 4.65 -8.68 -13.42
CA PHE A 88 4.02 -7.87 -12.36
C PHE A 88 2.57 -8.29 -12.13
N ASP A 89 2.36 -9.46 -11.51
CA ASP A 89 1.07 -9.81 -10.93
C ASP A 89 1.08 -9.55 -9.43
N PHE A 90 0.20 -8.65 -9.00
CA PHE A 90 0.07 -8.29 -7.59
C PHE A 90 -1.04 -9.13 -6.97
N ASP A 91 -0.79 -10.42 -6.87
CA ASP A 91 -1.72 -11.37 -6.29
C ASP A 91 -1.71 -11.27 -4.78
N CYS A 92 -2.78 -10.72 -4.24
CA CYS A 92 -3.03 -10.69 -2.81
C CYS A 92 -3.68 -12.05 -2.46
N GLN A 93 -2.94 -12.97 -1.85
CA GLN A 93 -3.53 -14.23 -1.37
C GLN A 93 -4.52 -13.92 -0.23
N PHE A 94 -5.77 -14.38 -0.32
CA PHE A 94 -6.85 -13.93 0.58
C PHE A 94 -7.46 -15.01 1.47
N ASP A 95 -7.76 -14.56 2.69
CA ASP A 95 -8.51 -15.24 3.75
C ASP A 95 -9.97 -15.53 3.33
N PRO A 96 -10.60 -16.57 3.90
CA PRO A 96 -12.00 -16.88 3.66
C PRO A 96 -12.92 -15.80 4.23
N CYS A 97 -13.83 -15.28 3.39
CA CYS A 97 -14.93 -14.40 3.82
C CYS A 97 -15.73 -15.05 4.97
N ARG A 98 -16.06 -14.26 6.01
CA ARG A 98 -17.00 -14.71 7.06
C ARG A 98 -18.38 -15.06 6.46
N PRO A 99 -19.12 -16.00 7.06
CA PRO A 99 -20.49 -16.31 6.65
C PRO A 99 -21.38 -15.06 6.58
N ILE A 100 -22.36 -15.07 5.67
CA ILE A 100 -23.39 -14.02 5.59
C ILE A 100 -24.40 -14.26 6.70
N GLU A 101 -24.68 -13.23 7.49
CA GLU A 101 -25.67 -13.29 8.56
C GLU A 101 -27.09 -13.12 7.99
N GLU A 102 -28.10 -13.71 8.63
CA GLU A 102 -29.50 -13.66 8.19
C GLU A 102 -30.04 -12.24 7.99
N HIS A 103 -29.66 -11.31 8.88
CA HIS A 103 -30.08 -9.91 8.80
C HIS A 103 -29.57 -9.20 7.54
N GLU A 104 -28.44 -9.65 6.99
CA GLU A 104 -27.88 -9.10 5.74
C GLU A 104 -28.70 -9.54 4.54
N ILE A 105 -29.17 -10.80 4.55
CA ILE A 105 -30.07 -11.35 3.53
C ILE A 105 -31.43 -10.65 3.59
N MET A 106 -31.96 -10.45 4.80
CA MET A 106 -33.19 -9.68 4.99
C MET A 106 -33.07 -8.24 4.48
N SER A 107 -31.96 -7.57 4.79
CA SER A 107 -31.66 -6.22 4.29
C SER A 107 -31.55 -6.19 2.76
N ALA A 108 -30.93 -7.20 2.15
CA ALA A 108 -30.83 -7.32 0.69
C ALA A 108 -32.20 -7.53 0.04
N LEU A 109 -33.02 -8.42 0.58
CA LEU A 109 -34.40 -8.64 0.13
C LEU A 109 -35.25 -7.38 0.24
N ASP A 110 -35.11 -6.61 1.32
CA ASP A 110 -35.85 -5.36 1.51
C ASP A 110 -35.43 -4.25 0.53
N ARG A 111 -34.23 -4.32 -0.05
CA ARG A 111 -33.78 -3.39 -1.10
C ARG A 111 -34.31 -3.74 -2.49
N LEU A 112 -34.72 -4.99 -2.73
CA LEU A 112 -35.28 -5.41 -4.01
C LEU A 112 -36.64 -4.72 -4.28
N LYS A 113 -36.94 -4.53 -5.57
CA LYS A 113 -38.26 -4.06 -6.00
C LYS A 113 -39.28 -5.18 -5.78
N VAL A 114 -40.53 -4.79 -5.51
CA VAL A 114 -41.64 -5.76 -5.32
C VAL A 114 -41.77 -6.70 -6.53
N ALA A 115 -41.57 -6.19 -7.75
CA ALA A 115 -41.60 -6.98 -8.97
C ALA A 115 -40.53 -8.08 -8.99
N GLU A 116 -39.28 -7.76 -8.60
CA GLU A 116 -38.16 -8.70 -8.56
C GLU A 116 -38.39 -9.81 -7.52
N ILE A 117 -38.97 -9.47 -6.37
CA ILE A 117 -39.31 -10.46 -5.33
C ILE A 117 -40.40 -11.41 -5.83
N LYS A 118 -41.45 -10.87 -6.48
CA LYS A 118 -42.54 -11.66 -7.08
C LYS A 118 -42.01 -12.59 -8.17
N GLU A 119 -41.17 -12.09 -9.05
CA GLU A 119 -40.55 -12.88 -10.13
C GLU A 119 -39.73 -14.04 -9.57
N ARG A 120 -38.88 -13.79 -8.56
CA ARG A 120 -38.09 -14.83 -7.89
C ARG A 120 -38.97 -15.87 -7.20
N LEU A 121 -40.04 -15.47 -6.53
CA LEU A 121 -41.01 -16.39 -5.90
C LEU A 121 -41.76 -17.23 -6.95
N LEU A 122 -42.18 -16.63 -8.07
CA LEU A 122 -42.82 -17.36 -9.16
C LEU A 122 -41.85 -18.34 -9.84
N SER A 123 -40.58 -17.98 -10.00
CA SER A 123 -39.57 -18.85 -10.62
C SER A 123 -39.30 -20.14 -9.84
N ILE A 124 -39.62 -20.16 -8.55
CA ILE A 124 -39.52 -21.35 -7.69
C ILE A 124 -40.88 -22.01 -7.43
N GLY A 125 -41.96 -21.54 -8.09
CA GLY A 125 -43.30 -22.11 -7.98
C GLY A 125 -44.07 -21.71 -6.71
N VAL A 126 -43.67 -20.65 -6.00
CA VAL A 126 -44.35 -20.19 -4.79
C VAL A 126 -45.52 -19.26 -5.15
N SER A 127 -46.72 -19.64 -4.72
CA SER A 127 -47.94 -18.84 -4.87
C SER A 127 -48.09 -17.79 -3.76
N PHE A 128 -48.64 -16.63 -4.10
CA PHE A 128 -48.94 -15.53 -3.18
C PHE A 128 -50.12 -14.71 -3.71
N GLU A 129 -50.80 -13.98 -2.82
CA GLU A 129 -51.93 -13.14 -3.24
C GLU A 129 -51.44 -11.90 -4.02
N PRO A 130 -52.14 -11.45 -5.08
CA PRO A 130 -51.69 -10.31 -5.90
C PRO A 130 -51.45 -9.02 -5.12
N LYS A 131 -52.22 -8.80 -4.03
CA LYS A 131 -52.20 -7.62 -3.15
C LYS A 131 -51.31 -7.78 -1.91
N THR A 132 -50.46 -8.81 -1.85
CA THR A 132 -49.55 -9.05 -0.72
C THR A 132 -48.59 -7.87 -0.53
N LYS A 133 -48.41 -7.44 0.73
CA LYS A 133 -47.52 -6.32 1.05
C LYS A 133 -46.05 -6.73 0.90
N LYS A 134 -45.17 -5.76 0.65
CA LYS A 134 -43.72 -6.00 0.47
C LYS A 134 -43.11 -6.76 1.66
N LYS A 135 -43.45 -6.38 2.90
CA LYS A 135 -42.92 -7.03 4.11
C LYS A 135 -43.25 -8.52 4.13
N ASP A 136 -44.49 -8.88 3.80
CA ASP A 136 -44.94 -10.28 3.79
C ASP A 136 -44.26 -11.07 2.66
N LEU A 137 -44.06 -10.44 1.48
CA LEU A 137 -43.30 -11.04 0.38
C LEU A 137 -41.82 -11.27 0.75
N VAL A 138 -41.19 -10.33 1.48
CA VAL A 138 -39.82 -10.48 1.97
C VAL A 138 -39.71 -11.61 2.98
N SER A 139 -40.64 -11.69 3.95
CA SER A 139 -40.68 -12.79 4.92
C SER A 139 -40.94 -14.14 4.26
N LEU A 140 -41.78 -14.18 3.22
CA LEU A 140 -42.02 -15.40 2.45
C LEU A 140 -40.77 -15.81 1.67
N ALA A 141 -40.14 -14.88 0.96
CA ALA A 141 -38.91 -15.12 0.19
C ALA A 141 -37.74 -15.58 1.07
N PHE A 142 -37.60 -14.99 2.26
CA PHE A 142 -36.56 -15.38 3.23
C PHE A 142 -36.68 -16.84 3.69
N LYS A 143 -37.90 -17.37 3.79
CA LYS A 143 -38.14 -18.77 4.18
C LYS A 143 -37.86 -19.78 3.07
N GLN A 144 -37.69 -19.33 1.82
CA GLN A 144 -37.48 -20.23 0.68
C GLN A 144 -35.99 -20.56 0.53
N PRO A 145 -35.57 -21.83 0.66
CA PRO A 145 -34.16 -22.21 0.65
C PRO A 145 -33.41 -21.76 -0.61
N LEU A 146 -34.04 -21.90 -1.79
CA LEU A 146 -33.42 -21.53 -3.07
C LEU A 146 -33.18 -20.03 -3.21
N ILE A 147 -34.11 -19.19 -2.70
CA ILE A 147 -33.95 -17.73 -2.73
C ILE A 147 -32.90 -17.31 -1.69
N PHE A 148 -32.96 -17.88 -0.49
CA PHE A 148 -31.98 -17.65 0.57
C PHE A 148 -30.56 -17.95 0.08
N GLU A 149 -30.34 -19.13 -0.50
CA GLU A 149 -29.04 -19.55 -1.02
C GLU A 149 -28.57 -18.67 -2.19
N SER A 150 -29.45 -18.35 -3.13
CA SER A 150 -29.14 -17.48 -4.27
C SER A 150 -28.68 -16.07 -3.83
N ILE A 151 -29.39 -15.47 -2.87
CA ILE A 151 -29.05 -14.14 -2.35
C ILE A 151 -27.78 -14.21 -1.49
N SER A 152 -27.66 -15.22 -0.64
CA SER A 152 -26.46 -15.45 0.16
C SER A 152 -25.21 -15.55 -0.72
N ASN A 153 -25.25 -16.39 -1.76
CA ASN A 153 -24.15 -16.54 -2.73
C ASN A 153 -23.82 -15.22 -3.44
N SER A 154 -24.83 -14.46 -3.85
CA SER A 154 -24.62 -13.15 -4.48
C SER A 154 -23.95 -12.15 -3.53
N LEU A 155 -24.37 -12.12 -2.27
CA LEU A 155 -23.76 -11.27 -1.24
C LEU A 155 -22.33 -11.70 -0.93
N VAL A 156 -22.03 -13.00 -0.90
CA VAL A 156 -20.65 -13.51 -0.76
C VAL A 156 -19.77 -13.02 -1.91
N LEU A 157 -20.24 -13.10 -3.16
CA LEU A 157 -19.48 -12.65 -4.33
C LEU A 157 -19.24 -11.14 -4.30
N ILE A 158 -20.26 -10.34 -3.97
CA ILE A 158 -20.13 -8.88 -3.84
C ILE A 158 -19.14 -8.56 -2.71
N ARG A 159 -19.28 -9.18 -1.55
CA ARG A 159 -18.37 -8.96 -0.42
C ARG A 159 -16.93 -9.29 -0.80
N ARG A 160 -16.69 -10.46 -1.41
CA ARG A 160 -15.37 -10.85 -1.92
C ARG A 160 -14.79 -9.80 -2.87
N SER A 161 -15.61 -9.23 -3.76
CA SER A 161 -15.15 -8.20 -4.69
C SER A 161 -14.75 -6.89 -3.98
N ILE A 162 -15.53 -6.46 -2.99
CA ILE A 162 -15.25 -5.26 -2.20
C ILE A 162 -14.00 -5.47 -1.34
N ASP A 163 -13.91 -6.60 -0.64
CA ASP A 163 -12.77 -6.95 0.20
C ASP A 163 -11.50 -7.03 -0.64
N TYR A 164 -11.57 -7.66 -1.82
CA TYR A 164 -10.46 -7.69 -2.78
C TYR A 164 -9.96 -6.28 -3.12
N VAL A 165 -10.86 -5.35 -3.46
CA VAL A 165 -10.49 -3.96 -3.79
C VAL A 165 -9.84 -3.25 -2.59
N VAL A 166 -10.44 -3.34 -1.40
CA VAL A 166 -9.92 -2.70 -0.19
C VAL A 166 -8.54 -3.25 0.16
N GLN A 167 -8.36 -4.55 0.09
CA GLN A 167 -7.10 -5.19 0.43
C GLN A 167 -6.01 -4.91 -0.60
N ARG A 168 -6.34 -4.93 -1.90
CA ARG A 168 -5.42 -4.49 -2.95
C ARG A 168 -4.95 -3.06 -2.69
N ARG A 169 -5.86 -2.14 -2.36
CA ARG A 169 -5.51 -0.77 -1.97
C ARG A 169 -4.59 -0.73 -0.74
N LYS A 170 -4.89 -1.53 0.29
CA LYS A 170 -4.06 -1.63 1.51
C LYS A 170 -2.64 -2.09 1.21
N ALA A 171 -2.49 -3.02 0.27
CA ALA A 171 -1.20 -3.54 -0.11
C ALA A 171 -0.37 -2.52 -0.92
N ILE A 172 -0.99 -1.81 -1.88
CA ILE A 172 -0.33 -0.70 -2.60
C ILE A 172 0.06 0.42 -1.62
N TYR A 173 -0.83 0.76 -0.68
CA TYR A 173 -0.56 1.71 0.39
C TYR A 173 0.65 1.30 1.25
N SER A 174 0.76 0.02 1.60
CA SER A 174 1.91 -0.51 2.35
C SER A 174 3.23 -0.32 1.57
N ILE A 175 3.21 -0.57 0.26
CA ILE A 175 4.36 -0.37 -0.63
C ILE A 175 4.73 1.11 -0.71
N LEU A 176 3.73 2.00 -0.82
CA LEU A 176 3.94 3.44 -0.76
C LEU A 176 4.65 3.85 0.54
N MET A 177 4.09 3.48 1.69
CA MET A 177 4.65 3.85 2.99
C MET A 177 6.08 3.35 3.20
N ARG A 178 6.38 2.13 2.73
CA ARG A 178 7.74 1.58 2.74
C ARG A 178 8.68 2.33 1.79
N THR A 179 8.20 2.69 0.60
CA THR A 179 8.98 3.45 -0.40
C THR A 179 9.33 4.84 0.13
N LEU A 180 8.37 5.54 0.74
CA LEU A 180 8.59 6.82 1.41
C LEU A 180 9.67 6.73 2.48
N LEU A 181 9.61 5.70 3.32
CA LEU A 181 10.60 5.48 4.37
C LEU A 181 12.01 5.26 3.78
N PHE A 182 12.15 4.40 2.77
CA PHE A 182 13.46 4.16 2.16
C PHE A 182 14.02 5.39 1.46
N ARG A 183 13.21 6.11 0.71
CA ARG A 183 13.62 7.39 0.09
C ARG A 183 14.11 8.38 1.14
N ALA A 184 13.40 8.51 2.26
CA ALA A 184 13.79 9.39 3.35
C ALA A 184 15.13 8.97 3.99
N LEU A 185 15.32 7.68 4.24
CA LEU A 185 16.57 7.13 4.77
C LEU A 185 17.76 7.37 3.81
N LYS A 186 17.51 7.24 2.49
CA LYS A 186 18.54 7.51 1.46
C LYS A 186 18.89 9.00 1.40
N LEU A 187 17.90 9.88 1.39
CA LEU A 187 18.11 11.33 1.43
C LEU A 187 18.90 11.76 2.68
N ARG A 188 18.57 11.20 3.84
CA ARG A 188 19.34 11.43 5.07
C ARG A 188 20.79 10.99 4.93
N ASN A 189 21.02 9.76 4.49
CA ASN A 189 22.38 9.24 4.33
C ASN A 189 23.19 10.07 3.33
N GLN A 190 22.55 10.49 2.23
CA GLN A 190 23.13 11.40 1.24
C GLN A 190 23.59 12.72 1.89
N ARG A 191 22.71 13.38 2.66
CA ARG A 191 23.02 14.63 3.38
C ARG A 191 24.17 14.46 4.35
N ARG A 192 24.17 13.37 5.13
CA ARG A 192 25.25 13.06 6.08
C ARG A 192 26.58 12.82 5.39
N SER A 193 26.59 12.08 4.28
CA SER A 193 27.81 11.86 3.47
C SER A 193 28.37 13.19 2.95
N ILE A 194 27.52 14.04 2.37
CA ILE A 194 27.94 15.36 1.87
C ILE A 194 28.48 16.24 3.00
N LYS A 195 27.79 16.28 4.15
CA LYS A 195 28.24 17.02 5.34
C LYS A 195 29.59 16.53 5.88
N ALA A 196 29.86 15.23 5.75
CA ALA A 196 31.15 14.62 6.09
C ALA A 196 32.24 14.81 5.01
N GLY A 197 31.95 15.52 3.92
CA GLY A 197 32.88 15.75 2.81
C GLY A 197 33.01 14.56 1.84
N ILE A 198 32.15 13.54 1.96
CA ILE A 198 32.14 12.38 1.08
C ILE A 198 31.29 12.72 -0.15
N THR A 199 31.92 12.79 -1.32
CA THR A 199 31.26 13.22 -2.57
C THR A 199 31.00 12.09 -3.55
N LYS A 200 31.70 10.95 -3.42
CA LYS A 200 31.58 9.82 -4.35
C LYS A 200 31.12 8.55 -3.65
N ALA A 201 30.36 7.74 -4.36
CA ALA A 201 29.98 6.40 -3.93
C ALA A 201 30.08 5.43 -5.10
N LYS A 202 30.22 4.15 -4.78
CA LYS A 202 30.16 3.04 -5.72
C LYS A 202 28.76 2.42 -5.69
N TRP A 203 28.18 2.15 -6.85
CA TRP A 203 26.90 1.46 -6.95
C TRP A 203 27.07 -0.03 -6.60
N GLY A 204 26.15 -0.56 -5.80
CA GLY A 204 26.11 -1.95 -5.37
C GLY A 204 24.81 -2.59 -5.79
N TYR A 205 24.88 -3.45 -6.80
CA TYR A 205 23.75 -4.22 -7.29
C TYR A 205 23.38 -5.33 -6.29
N ALA A 206 22.12 -5.36 -5.87
CA ALA A 206 21.65 -6.28 -4.84
C ALA A 206 21.25 -7.67 -5.37
N GLY A 207 21.65 -8.02 -6.60
CA GLY A 207 21.34 -9.30 -7.22
C GLY A 207 19.83 -9.52 -7.41
N SER A 208 19.39 -10.76 -7.17
CA SER A 208 17.99 -11.20 -7.29
C SER A 208 17.02 -10.48 -6.34
N SER A 209 17.53 -9.76 -5.33
CA SER A 209 16.70 -8.96 -4.44
C SER A 209 16.29 -7.61 -5.04
N CYS A 210 16.98 -7.13 -6.09
CA CYS A 210 16.56 -5.95 -6.83
C CYS A 210 15.20 -6.23 -7.49
N GLY A 211 14.21 -5.37 -7.26
CA GLY A 211 12.82 -5.60 -7.67
C GLY A 211 12.07 -6.65 -6.83
N GLN A 212 12.66 -7.10 -5.71
CA GLN A 212 12.06 -8.02 -4.73
C GLN A 212 11.46 -9.27 -5.37
N GLY A 213 12.23 -9.95 -6.22
CA GLY A 213 11.80 -11.18 -6.89
C GLY A 213 10.88 -10.99 -8.09
N ARG A 214 10.58 -9.74 -8.49
CA ARG A 214 9.75 -9.40 -9.67
C ARG A 214 10.58 -9.15 -10.93
N GLY A 215 11.86 -9.46 -10.89
CA GLY A 215 12.86 -9.08 -11.89
C GLY A 215 13.70 -7.89 -11.43
N SER A 216 14.81 -7.64 -12.11
CA SER A 216 15.71 -6.51 -11.82
C SER A 216 15.33 -5.29 -12.65
N TYR A 217 15.62 -4.09 -12.13
CA TYR A 217 15.51 -2.87 -12.93
C TYR A 217 16.54 -2.90 -14.08
N PRO A 218 16.13 -2.56 -15.32
CA PRO A 218 17.06 -2.47 -16.45
C PRO A 218 18.23 -1.52 -16.14
N GLY A 219 19.46 -1.92 -16.47
CA GLY A 219 20.65 -1.10 -16.27
C GLY A 219 21.25 -1.16 -14.85
N HIS A 220 20.54 -1.72 -13.86
CA HIS A 220 21.04 -1.75 -12.48
C HIS A 220 22.17 -2.76 -12.26
N LYS A 221 22.20 -3.84 -13.06
CA LYS A 221 23.27 -4.85 -13.00
C LYS A 221 24.53 -4.33 -13.68
N GLU A 222 24.35 -3.63 -14.80
CA GLU A 222 25.42 -2.98 -15.57
C GLU A 222 26.04 -1.82 -14.79
N ALA A 223 25.24 -1.14 -13.97
CA ALA A 223 25.70 -0.12 -13.03
C ALA A 223 26.55 -0.67 -11.88
N ASP A 224 26.63 -1.98 -11.65
CA ASP A 224 27.35 -2.52 -10.50
C ASP A 224 28.84 -2.15 -10.53
N GLY A 225 29.33 -1.58 -9.44
CA GLY A 225 30.71 -1.09 -9.35
C GLY A 225 30.95 0.30 -9.94
N GLU A 226 29.99 0.90 -10.62
CA GLU A 226 30.14 2.25 -11.18
C GLU A 226 30.22 3.31 -10.08
N ILE A 227 31.07 4.32 -10.30
CA ILE A 227 31.28 5.42 -9.37
C ILE A 227 30.40 6.59 -9.77
N TYR A 228 29.67 7.14 -8.80
CA TYR A 228 28.78 8.29 -9.01
C TYR A 228 28.97 9.37 -7.96
N ASP A 229 28.55 10.58 -8.31
CA ASP A 229 28.48 11.72 -7.39
C ASP A 229 27.26 11.54 -6.47
N ILE A 230 27.49 11.50 -5.15
CA ILE A 230 26.44 11.29 -4.14
C ILE A 230 25.35 12.36 -4.25
N SER A 231 25.68 13.61 -4.57
CA SER A 231 24.71 14.70 -4.68
C SER A 231 23.74 14.52 -5.87
N ARG A 232 24.16 13.81 -6.91
CA ARG A 232 23.42 13.65 -8.16
C ARG A 232 22.79 12.27 -8.33
N GLY A 233 23.50 11.21 -7.95
CA GLY A 233 23.15 9.83 -8.27
C GLY A 233 23.88 9.33 -9.52
N LEU A 234 23.62 8.09 -9.92
CA LEU A 234 24.16 7.48 -11.13
C LEU A 234 23.16 7.64 -12.28
N GLU A 235 23.65 7.98 -13.48
CA GLU A 235 22.80 8.02 -14.67
C GLU A 235 22.57 6.61 -15.18
N ILE A 236 21.31 6.15 -15.15
CA ILE A 236 20.88 4.85 -15.65
C ILE A 236 19.69 5.10 -16.58
N ASN A 237 19.81 4.66 -17.84
CA ASN A 237 18.78 4.84 -18.87
C ASN A 237 18.30 6.30 -19.04
N GLY A 238 19.24 7.26 -18.98
CA GLY A 238 18.96 8.70 -19.15
C GLY A 238 18.33 9.37 -17.93
N GLN A 239 18.28 8.70 -16.78
CA GLN A 239 17.80 9.27 -15.52
C GLN A 239 18.83 9.14 -14.41
N TYR A 240 18.97 10.18 -13.60
CA TYR A 240 19.80 10.12 -12.39
C TYR A 240 19.04 9.43 -11.27
N VAL A 241 19.55 8.29 -10.83
CA VAL A 241 18.91 7.43 -9.82
C VAL A 241 19.86 7.23 -8.65
N GLN A 242 19.31 7.22 -7.45
CA GLN A 242 20.02 6.84 -6.24
C GLN A 242 19.75 5.35 -5.94
N PRO A 243 20.74 4.58 -5.48
CA PRO A 243 20.53 3.16 -5.22
C PRO A 243 19.52 2.96 -4.09
N GLY A 244 18.46 2.21 -4.37
CA GLY A 244 17.39 1.89 -3.43
C GLY A 244 16.30 2.95 -3.29
N THR A 245 16.16 3.88 -4.25
CA THR A 245 15.06 4.86 -4.24
C THR A 245 13.89 4.51 -5.16
N LEU A 246 14.07 3.64 -6.16
CA LEU A 246 12.93 3.14 -6.97
C LEU A 246 12.10 2.12 -6.18
N ILE A 247 10.82 1.97 -6.53
CA ILE A 247 9.91 1.01 -5.87
C ILE A 247 10.52 -0.40 -5.94
N PHE A 248 10.57 -1.14 -4.82
CA PHE A 248 11.21 -2.47 -4.73
C PHE A 248 12.73 -2.52 -5.02
N CYS A 249 13.40 -1.40 -5.28
CA CYS A 249 14.85 -1.40 -5.44
C CYS A 249 15.55 -1.58 -4.09
N THR A 250 16.44 -2.56 -4.01
CA THR A 250 17.24 -2.86 -2.81
C THR A 250 18.73 -2.58 -3.01
N CYS A 251 19.11 -1.97 -4.14
CA CYS A 251 20.50 -1.60 -4.41
C CYS A 251 21.05 -0.66 -3.33
N VAL A 252 22.37 -0.70 -3.16
CA VAL A 252 23.09 0.04 -2.12
C VAL A 252 24.16 0.94 -2.72
N GLY A 253 24.47 2.03 -2.04
CA GLY A 253 25.60 2.88 -2.37
C GLY A 253 26.69 2.67 -1.33
N TYR A 254 27.92 2.42 -1.78
CA TYR A 254 29.09 2.30 -0.92
C TYR A 254 29.88 3.62 -0.97
N PRO A 255 29.81 4.48 0.06
CA PRO A 255 30.55 5.74 0.06
C PRO A 255 32.06 5.48 -0.08
N ILE A 256 32.72 6.26 -0.92
CA ILE A 256 34.18 6.18 -1.12
C ILE A 256 34.82 7.24 -0.22
N ILE A 257 35.46 6.77 0.85
CA ILE A 257 36.17 7.64 1.79
C ILE A 257 37.62 7.71 1.32
N ASN A 258 38.04 8.89 0.86
CA ASN A 258 39.45 9.16 0.60
C ASN A 258 40.07 9.70 1.88
N PHE A 259 40.90 8.90 2.54
CA PHE A 259 41.81 9.42 3.55
C PHE A 259 42.85 10.25 2.80
N LYS A 260 42.91 11.55 3.09
CA LYS A 260 44.10 12.34 2.72
C LYS A 260 45.19 11.91 3.70
N ASP A 261 46.31 11.43 3.18
CA ASP A 261 47.55 11.20 3.93
C ASP A 261 48.01 12.48 4.64
#